data_AF-A0A2V6BMD7-F1
#
_entry.id   AF-A0A2V6BMD7-F1
#
_cell.length_a   1.000
_cell.length_b   1.000
_cell.length_c   1.000
_cell.angle_alpha   90.00
_cell.angle_beta   90.00
_cell.angle_gamma   90.00
#
_symmetry.space_group_name_H-M   'P 1'
#
loop_
_entity.id
_entity.type
_entity.pdbx_description
1 polymer ?
#
loop_
_entity_poly.entity_id
_entity_poly.type
_entity_poly.pdbx_seq_one_letter_code
_entity_poly.pdbx_strand_id
1 'polypeptide(L)'
;MADRLYVSNKNETVRMFESDFMEFFSRVHPVTPLALYLPVVGYMLYVSLWRQHLSFVAVAALFLLGVLLWTLIEYLIHRYIFHYEPKTRWGKQLHFVVHGVHHDYPNDARRLVMPPVISIPLAFLFFGLFLLI
;
A
#
# COMPACT_ATOMS: atom_id res chain seq x y z
N MET A 1 -0.24 18.18 24.57
CA MET A 1 0.02 18.11 23.11
C MET A 1 1.20 17.19 22.96
N ALA A 2 1.07 16.04 22.28
CA ALA A 2 2.21 15.16 22.08
C ALA A 2 3.31 15.94 21.35
N ASP A 3 4.54 15.88 21.86
CA ASP A 3 5.68 16.59 21.29
C ASP A 3 5.76 16.27 19.79
N ARG A 4 5.81 17.30 18.93
CA ARG A 4 5.98 17.10 17.50
C ARG A 4 7.37 16.53 17.26
N LEU A 5 7.44 15.22 17.11
CA LEU A 5 8.53 14.52 16.45
C LEU A 5 8.71 15.17 15.07
N TYR A 6 9.97 15.32 14.65
CA TYR A 6 10.44 16.02 13.46
C TYR A 6 9.55 15.87 12.21
N VAL A 7 9.31 16.96 11.46
CA VAL A 7 8.61 16.94 10.15
C VAL A 7 9.38 17.76 9.13
N SER A 8 9.81 17.13 8.03
CA SER A 8 10.42 17.82 6.90
C SER A 8 9.37 18.29 5.89
N ASN A 9 9.50 19.53 5.43
CA ASN A 9 8.68 20.07 4.35
C ASN A 9 9.35 19.96 2.96
N LYS A 10 10.55 19.39 2.87
CA LYS A 10 11.28 19.26 1.60
C LYS A 10 10.96 17.92 0.94
N ASN A 11 11.05 17.88 -0.39
CA ASN A 11 11.13 16.63 -1.13
C ASN A 11 12.56 16.10 -1.02
N GLU A 12 12.86 15.43 0.08
CA GLU A 12 14.18 14.87 0.37
C GLU A 12 14.08 13.42 0.85
N THR A 13 14.96 12.57 0.35
CA THR A 13 15.03 11.17 0.74
C THR A 13 16.21 10.96 1.68
N VAL A 14 15.92 10.64 2.94
CA VAL A 14 16.95 10.31 3.94
C VAL A 14 17.34 8.83 3.87
N ARG A 15 18.57 8.49 4.27
CA ARG A 15 18.98 7.08 4.33
C ARG A 15 18.33 6.40 5.53
N MET A 16 17.70 5.25 5.31
CA MET A 16 17.03 4.45 6.34
C MET A 16 17.84 3.22 6.75
N PHE A 17 18.58 2.62 5.80
CA PHE A 17 19.30 1.38 6.03
C PHE A 17 20.80 1.53 5.81
N GLU A 18 21.60 0.81 6.59
CA GLU A 18 23.06 0.73 6.37
C GLU A 18 23.38 0.00 5.05
N SER A 19 22.59 -1.01 4.70
CA SER A 19 22.73 -1.77 3.45
C SER A 19 22.18 -1.00 2.25
N ASP A 20 23.00 -0.84 1.20
CA ASP A 20 22.57 -0.25 -0.08
C ASP A 20 21.46 -1.07 -0.75
N PHE A 21 21.47 -2.39 -0.57
CA PHE A 21 20.44 -3.27 -1.10
C PHE A 21 19.07 -2.96 -0.46
N MET A 22 19.01 -2.90 0.87
CA MET A 22 17.77 -2.57 1.58
C MET A 22 17.32 -1.14 1.29
N GLU A 23 18.27 -0.21 1.22
CA GLU A 23 18.00 1.19 0.88
C GLU A 23 17.40 1.33 -0.52
N PHE A 24 17.88 0.56 -1.51
CA PHE A 24 17.33 0.53 -2.86
C PHE A 24 15.85 0.11 -2.87
N PHE A 25 15.50 -0.99 -2.21
CA PHE A 25 14.10 -1.47 -2.16
C PHE A 25 13.16 -0.59 -1.33
N SER A 26 13.71 0.29 -0.49
CA SER A 26 12.93 1.26 0.29
C SER A 26 12.47 2.47 -0.52
N ARG A 27 13.02 2.68 -1.73
CA ARG A 27 12.74 3.85 -2.57
C ARG A 27 11.92 3.45 -3.78
N VAL A 28 10.71 3.98 -3.87
CA VAL A 28 9.70 3.57 -4.85
C VAL A 28 9.30 4.78 -5.69
N HIS A 29 9.21 4.63 -7.00
CA HIS A 29 8.72 5.72 -7.84
C HIS A 29 7.20 5.86 -7.68
N PRO A 30 6.62 7.08 -7.64
CA PRO A 30 5.17 7.27 -7.50
C PRO A 30 4.31 6.54 -8.55
N VAL A 31 4.87 6.25 -9.72
CA VAL A 31 4.18 5.51 -10.81
C VAL A 31 4.08 4.01 -10.55
N THR A 32 4.86 3.46 -9.62
CA THR A 32 4.99 2.01 -9.42
C THR A 32 3.65 1.32 -9.13
N PRO A 33 2.73 1.85 -8.27
CA PRO A 33 1.42 1.23 -8.08
C PRO A 33 0.61 1.14 -9.36
N LEU A 34 0.61 2.18 -10.19
CA LEU A 34 -0.11 2.17 -11.48
C LEU A 34 0.46 1.12 -12.42
N ALA A 35 1.79 1.08 -12.56
CA ALA A 35 2.47 0.14 -13.43
C ALA A 35 2.27 -1.32 -13.01
N LEU A 36 2.20 -1.60 -11.70
CA LEU A 36 1.97 -2.94 -11.18
C LEU A 36 0.51 -3.38 -11.27
N TYR A 37 -0.42 -2.53 -10.84
CA TYR A 37 -1.79 -2.97 -10.58
C TYR A 37 -2.78 -2.68 -11.71
N LEU A 38 -2.54 -1.67 -12.57
CA LEU A 38 -3.43 -1.44 -13.72
C LEU A 38 -3.49 -2.63 -14.69
N PRO A 39 -2.36 -3.29 -15.06
CA PRO A 39 -2.42 -4.49 -15.90
C PRO A 39 -3.22 -5.63 -15.25
N VAL A 40 -3.08 -5.81 -13.92
CA VAL A 40 -3.82 -6.82 -13.16
C VAL A 40 -5.32 -6.52 -13.17
N VAL A 41 -5.71 -5.27 -12.88
CA VAL A 41 -7.11 -4.83 -12.94
C VAL A 41 -7.69 -5.04 -14.35
N GLY A 42 -6.95 -4.62 -15.39
CA GLY A 42 -7.38 -4.80 -16.78
C GLY A 42 -7.56 -6.27 -17.16
N TYR A 43 -6.62 -7.13 -16.75
CA TYR A 43 -6.73 -8.57 -16.99
C TYR A 43 -7.92 -9.19 -16.24
N MET A 44 -8.18 -8.80 -14.98
CA MET A 44 -9.32 -9.31 -14.23
C MET A 44 -10.65 -8.88 -14.86
N LEU A 45 -10.77 -7.64 -15.31
CA LEU A 45 -11.94 -7.17 -16.05
C LEU A 45 -12.14 -7.94 -17.35
N TYR A 46 -11.06 -8.21 -18.09
CA TYR A 46 -11.10 -9.06 -19.29
C TYR A 46 -11.61 -10.47 -18.95
N VAL A 47 -11.06 -11.11 -17.91
CA VAL A 47 -11.49 -12.44 -17.48
C VAL A 47 -12.98 -12.43 -17.10
N SER A 48 -13.44 -11.46 -16.32
CA SER A 48 -14.85 -11.37 -15.90
C SER A 48 -15.82 -11.27 -17.08
N LEU A 49 -15.51 -10.45 -18.07
CA LEU A 49 -16.41 -10.17 -19.20
C LEU A 49 -16.28 -11.22 -20.33
N TRP A 50 -15.06 -11.63 -20.69
CA TRP A 50 -14.82 -12.48 -21.86
C TRP A 50 -14.63 -13.97 -21.56
N ARG A 51 -14.22 -14.33 -20.32
CA ARG A 51 -13.99 -15.73 -19.94
C ARG A 51 -15.09 -16.27 -19.05
N GLN A 52 -15.59 -15.44 -18.13
CA GLN A 52 -16.69 -15.80 -17.23
C GLN A 52 -18.06 -15.35 -17.77
N HIS A 53 -18.08 -14.59 -18.87
CA HIS A 53 -19.29 -14.11 -19.53
C HIS A 53 -20.28 -13.39 -18.59
N LEU A 54 -19.76 -12.72 -17.55
CA LEU A 54 -20.58 -11.90 -16.67
C LEU A 54 -21.13 -10.71 -17.47
N SER A 55 -22.36 -10.31 -17.15
CA SER A 55 -22.94 -9.11 -17.77
C SER A 55 -22.15 -7.87 -17.37
N PHE A 56 -22.13 -6.86 -18.24
CA PHE A 56 -21.49 -5.59 -17.94
C PHE A 56 -21.99 -4.97 -16.63
N VAL A 57 -23.30 -5.06 -16.36
CA VAL A 57 -23.92 -4.57 -15.13
C VAL A 57 -23.38 -5.31 -13.90
N ALA A 58 -23.25 -6.64 -13.97
CA ALA A 58 -22.69 -7.41 -12.86
C ALA A 58 -21.22 -7.05 -12.60
N VAL A 59 -20.42 -6.92 -13.65
CA VAL A 59 -19.00 -6.53 -13.52
C VAL A 59 -18.87 -5.12 -12.95
N ALA A 60 -19.66 -4.16 -13.43
CA ALA A 60 -19.67 -2.80 -12.91
C ALA A 60 -20.09 -2.77 -11.43
N ALA A 61 -21.13 -3.51 -11.05
CA ALA A 61 -21.60 -3.59 -9.67
C ALA A 61 -20.54 -4.19 -8.74
N LEU A 62 -19.91 -5.31 -9.14
CA LEU A 62 -18.84 -5.95 -8.38
C LEU A 62 -17.58 -5.07 -8.27
N PHE A 63 -17.22 -4.37 -9.35
CA PHE A 63 -16.09 -3.45 -9.34
C PHE A 63 -16.34 -2.29 -8.37
N LEU A 64 -17.53 -1.68 -8.42
CA LEU A 64 -17.92 -0.61 -7.49
C LEU A 64 -17.97 -1.10 -6.04
N LEU A 65 -18.50 -2.29 -5.80
CA LEU A 65 -18.46 -2.92 -4.47
C LEU A 65 -17.01 -3.12 -4.01
N GLY A 66 -16.12 -3.58 -4.89
CA GLY A 66 -14.69 -3.69 -4.60
C GLY A 66 -14.05 -2.36 -4.22
N VAL A 67 -14.38 -1.26 -4.92
CA VAL A 67 -13.91 0.09 -4.56
C VAL A 67 -14.43 0.52 -3.18
N LEU A 68 -15.71 0.27 -2.87
CA LEU A 68 -16.30 0.59 -1.57
C LEU A 68 -15.69 -0.23 -0.43
N LEU A 69 -15.45 -1.52 -0.66
CA LEU A 69 -14.75 -2.37 0.31
C LEU A 69 -13.30 -1.91 0.49
N TRP A 70 -12.63 -1.51 -0.59
CA TRP A 70 -11.29 -0.96 -0.51
C TRP A 70 -11.23 0.28 0.37
N THR A 71 -12.14 1.25 0.24
CA THR A 71 -12.11 2.45 1.08
C THR A 71 -12.31 2.14 2.57
N LEU A 72 -13.15 1.14 2.88
CA LEU A 72 -13.30 0.64 4.25
C LEU A 72 -12.01 -0.01 4.76
N ILE A 73 -11.41 -0.91 3.97
CA ILE A 73 -10.17 -1.61 4.33
C ILE A 73 -9.00 -0.63 4.46
N GLU A 74 -8.88 0.34 3.56
CA GLU A 74 -7.90 1.43 3.62
C GLU A 74 -8.01 2.16 4.95
N TYR A 75 -9.23 2.58 5.33
CA TYR A 75 -9.46 3.25 6.60
C TYR A 75 -9.06 2.38 7.80
N LEU A 76 -9.44 1.10 7.80
CA LEU A 76 -9.12 0.19 8.90
C LEU A 76 -7.62 -0.07 9.02
N ILE A 77 -6.93 -0.36 7.91
CA ILE A 77 -5.48 -0.58 7.89
C ILE A 77 -4.76 0.69 8.32
N HIS A 78 -5.14 1.85 7.76
CA HIS A 78 -4.49 3.10 8.08
C HIS A 78 -4.67 3.45 9.56
N ARG A 79 -5.90 3.37 10.08
CA ARG A 79 -6.19 3.74 11.48
C ARG A 79 -5.61 2.75 12.50
N TYR A 80 -5.76 1.44 12.27
CA TYR A 80 -5.47 0.44 13.30
C TYR A 80 -4.12 -0.26 13.13
N ILE A 81 -3.56 -0.29 11.93
CA ILE A 81 -2.27 -0.94 11.65
C ILE A 81 -1.19 0.12 11.46
N PHE A 82 -1.38 1.05 10.54
CA PHE A 82 -0.37 2.06 10.22
C PHE A 82 -0.22 3.12 11.32
N HIS A 83 -1.26 3.38 12.11
CA HIS A 83 -1.19 4.27 13.29
C HIS A 83 -1.10 3.51 14.63
N TYR A 84 -0.79 2.22 14.61
CA TYR A 84 -0.42 1.50 15.83
C TYR A 84 0.92 2.01 16.38
N GLU A 85 1.08 2.06 17.70
CA GLU A 85 2.33 2.47 18.37
C GLU A 85 3.01 1.27 19.05
N PRO A 86 4.00 0.61 18.40
CA PRO A 86 4.66 -0.54 18.98
C PRO A 86 5.52 -0.15 20.19
N LYS A 87 5.53 -1.01 21.22
CA LYS A 87 6.35 -0.79 22.44
C LYS A 87 7.78 -1.30 22.31
N THR A 88 8.01 -2.32 21.49
CA THR A 88 9.33 -2.94 21.32
C THR A 88 10.20 -2.16 20.33
N ARG A 89 11.52 -2.17 20.52
CA ARG A 89 12.48 -1.52 19.61
C ARG A 89 12.29 -1.97 18.15
N TRP A 90 12.22 -3.28 17.95
CA TRP A 90 12.01 -3.89 16.64
C TRP A 90 10.67 -3.50 16.02
N GLY A 91 9.60 -3.47 16.83
CA GLY A 91 8.29 -3.03 16.36
C GLY A 91 8.30 -1.58 15.88
N LYS A 92 8.95 -0.69 16.62
CA LYS A 92 9.09 0.73 16.22
C LYS A 92 9.87 0.89 14.92
N GLN A 93 10.93 0.12 14.72
CA GLN A 93 11.70 0.13 13.47
C GLN A 93 10.86 -0.33 12.27
N LEU A 94 10.14 -1.44 12.42
CA LEU A 94 9.25 -1.94 11.38
C LEU A 94 8.14 -0.93 11.06
N HIS A 95 7.49 -0.38 12.08
CA HIS A 95 6.45 0.63 11.92
C HIS A 95 6.96 1.89 11.22
N PHE A 96 8.17 2.34 11.56
CA PHE A 96 8.80 3.47 10.90
C PHE A 96 8.99 3.22 9.39
N VAL A 97 9.46 2.03 9.02
CA VAL A 97 9.66 1.64 7.61
C VAL A 97 8.34 1.57 6.84
N VAL A 98 7.27 1.11 7.49
CA VAL A 98 5.96 0.90 6.85
C VAL A 98 5.15 2.19 6.71
N HIS A 99 5.14 3.05 7.75
CA HIS A 99 4.31 4.26 7.76
C HIS A 99 4.95 5.46 8.47
N GLY A 100 5.78 5.24 9.50
CA GLY A 100 6.33 6.36 10.28
C GLY A 100 7.19 7.33 9.45
N VAL A 101 7.98 6.83 8.49
CA VAL A 101 8.80 7.66 7.60
C VAL A 101 7.97 8.67 6.80
N HIS A 102 6.73 8.31 6.43
CA HIS A 102 5.85 9.22 5.72
C HIS A 102 5.35 10.37 6.60
N HIS A 103 5.17 10.15 7.92
CA HIS A 103 4.82 11.23 8.84
C HIS A 103 5.97 12.21 9.05
N ASP A 104 7.20 11.69 9.14
CA ASP A 104 8.39 12.52 9.33
C ASP A 104 8.83 13.22 8.04
N TYR A 105 8.63 12.59 6.87
CA TYR A 105 9.02 13.09 5.53
C TYR A 105 7.84 13.02 4.54
N PRO A 106 6.76 13.79 4.76
CA PRO A 106 5.53 13.69 3.96
C PRO A 106 5.72 14.02 2.48
N ASN A 107 6.72 14.84 2.15
CA ASN A 107 6.99 15.28 0.79
C ASN A 107 8.07 14.43 0.07
N ASP A 108 8.62 13.38 0.70
CA ASP A 108 9.55 12.46 0.04
C ASP A 108 8.83 11.63 -1.03
N ALA A 109 8.96 12.04 -2.29
CA ALA A 109 8.30 11.38 -3.41
C ALA A 109 8.72 9.91 -3.58
N ARG A 110 9.86 9.50 -3.02
CA ARG A 110 10.34 8.11 -3.10
C ARG A 110 9.81 7.20 -2.00
N ARG A 111 9.15 7.75 -0.98
CA ARG A 111 8.64 6.98 0.18
C ARG A 111 7.18 7.25 0.50
N LEU A 112 6.47 7.83 -0.46
CA LEU A 112 5.04 8.11 -0.36
C LEU A 112 4.18 6.85 -0.59
N VAL A 113 4.55 6.04 -1.57
CA VAL A 113 3.78 4.85 -1.95
C VAL A 113 4.33 3.61 -1.27
N MET A 114 3.44 2.66 -0.97
CA MET A 114 3.83 1.40 -0.34
C MET A 114 4.83 0.63 -1.24
N PRO A 115 5.96 0.15 -0.69
CA PRO A 115 6.91 -0.67 -1.42
C PRO A 115 6.29 -1.96 -1.97
N PRO A 116 6.67 -2.40 -3.19
CA PRO A 116 6.17 -3.65 -3.78
C PRO A 116 6.37 -4.88 -2.90
N VAL A 117 7.46 -4.92 -2.14
CA VAL A 117 7.77 -6.02 -1.20
C VAL A 117 6.73 -6.15 -0.08
N ILE A 118 5.99 -5.08 0.23
CA ILE A 118 4.88 -5.11 1.20
C ILE A 118 3.54 -5.25 0.46
N SER A 119 3.32 -4.48 -0.60
CA SER A 119 2.02 -4.40 -1.27
C SER A 119 1.67 -5.66 -2.07
N ILE A 120 2.64 -6.38 -2.65
CA ILE A 120 2.40 -7.61 -3.41
C ILE A 120 1.96 -8.77 -2.49
N PRO A 121 2.66 -9.09 -1.38
CA PRO A 121 2.19 -10.10 -0.44
C PRO A 121 0.79 -9.79 0.11
N LEU A 122 0.51 -8.52 0.40
CA LEU A 122 -0.80 -8.09 0.88
C LEU A 122 -1.89 -8.33 -0.19
N ALA A 123 -1.59 -8.03 -1.46
CA ALA A 123 -2.51 -8.31 -2.57
C ALA A 123 -2.80 -9.81 -2.72
N PHE A 124 -1.79 -10.68 -2.61
CA PHE A 124 -1.98 -12.13 -2.64
C PHE A 124 -2.77 -12.65 -1.43
N LEU A 125 -2.56 -12.08 -0.25
CA LEU A 125 -3.35 -12.41 0.94
C LEU A 125 -4.84 -12.12 0.71
N PHE A 126 -5.17 -10.91 0.25
CA PHE A 126 -6.57 -10.56 -0.05
C PHE A 126 -7.15 -11.42 -1.17
N PHE A 127 -6.39 -11.65 -2.25
CA PHE A 127 -6.83 -12.53 -3.33
C PHE A 127 -7.12 -13.95 -2.81
N GLY A 128 -6.25 -14.49 -1.97
CA GLY A 128 -6.46 -15.78 -1.31
C GLY A 128 -7.72 -15.81 -0.45
N LEU A 129 -8.00 -14.74 0.32
CA LEU A 129 -9.23 -14.63 1.10
C LEU A 129 -10.49 -14.63 0.22
N PHE A 130 -10.45 -13.98 -0.94
CA PHE A 130 -11.57 -14.02 -1.89
C PHE A 130 -11.79 -15.40 -2.50
N LEU A 131 -10.76 -16.24 -2.61
CA LEU A 131 -10.91 -17.63 -3.08
C LEU A 131 -11.57 -18.55 -2.05
N LEU A 132 -11.63 -18.14 -0.78
CA LEU A 132 -12.25 -18.92 0.30
C LEU A 132 -13.75 -18.66 0.46
N ILE A 133 -14.30 -17.72 -0.31
CA ILE A 133 -15.72 -17.32 -0.31
C ILE A 133 -16.32 -17.78 -1.63
#